data_AF-A0A966PJ99-F1
#
_entry.id   AF-A0A966PJ99-F1
#
_cell.length_a   1.000
_cell.length_b   1.000
_cell.length_c   1.000
_cell.angle_alpha   90.00
_cell.angle_beta   90.00
_cell.angle_gamma   90.00
#
_symmetry.space_group_name_H-M   'P 1'
#
loop_
_entity.id
_entity.type
_entity.pdbx_description
1 polymer ?
#
loop_
_entity_poly.entity_id
_entity_poly.type
_entity_poly.pdbx_seq_one_letter_code
_entity_poly.pdbx_strand_id
1 'polypeptide(L)'
;TRANGDAHVCAINLGRRPTFYEHADHSLLEAHLLDFDGDFYGETVRVSFSHFLRGERKFENIDALKMQLKHDIEQTRAVSKI
;
A
#
# COMPACT_ATOMS: atom_id res chain seq x y z
N THR A 1 8.98 -3.09 -8.16
CA THR A 1 9.87 -3.83 -9.06
C THR A 1 10.81 -4.69 -8.26
N ARG A 2 10.84 -5.97 -8.57
CA ARG A 2 11.69 -7.00 -7.96
C ARG A 2 13.09 -7.00 -8.58
N ALA A 3 14.04 -7.68 -7.96
CA ALA A 3 15.42 -7.73 -8.44
C ALA A 3 15.54 -8.40 -9.83
N ASN A 4 14.62 -9.32 -10.14
CA ASN A 4 14.52 -10.01 -11.42
C ASN A 4 13.87 -9.16 -12.54
N GLY A 5 13.41 -7.94 -12.24
CA GLY A 5 12.74 -7.05 -13.19
C GLY A 5 11.22 -7.09 -13.16
N ASP A 6 10.61 -8.04 -12.44
CA ASP A 6 9.15 -8.14 -12.35
C ASP A 6 8.55 -6.89 -11.69
N ALA A 7 7.53 -6.31 -12.30
CA ALA A 7 6.83 -5.15 -11.78
C ALA A 7 5.36 -5.50 -11.50
N HIS A 8 4.89 -5.06 -10.33
CA HIS A 8 3.51 -5.27 -9.89
C HIS A 8 2.89 -3.91 -9.56
N VAL A 9 1.64 -3.72 -9.96
CA VAL A 9 0.82 -2.61 -9.48
C VAL A 9 0.55 -2.84 -8.00
N CYS A 10 0.60 -1.78 -7.20
CA CYS A 10 0.27 -1.87 -5.78
C CYS A 10 -0.49 -0.64 -5.29
N ALA A 11 -1.37 -0.85 -4.31
CA ALA A 11 -1.90 0.22 -3.47
C ALA A 11 -0.96 0.38 -2.27
N ILE A 12 -0.54 1.61 -1.98
CA ILE A 12 0.44 1.89 -0.93
C ILE A 12 -0.17 2.76 0.16
N ASN A 13 -0.02 2.33 1.42
CA ASN A 13 -0.16 3.19 2.57
C ASN A 13 1.23 3.63 3.05
N LEU A 14 1.44 4.94 3.17
CA LEU A 14 2.65 5.51 3.76
C LEU A 14 2.23 6.38 4.93
N GLY A 15 2.44 5.89 6.15
CA GLY A 15 1.81 6.44 7.33
C GLY A 15 2.62 6.23 8.60
N ARG A 16 2.20 6.87 9.69
CA ARG A 16 2.79 6.62 11.02
C ARG A 16 1.89 5.68 11.81
N ARG A 17 2.47 4.78 12.60
CA ARG A 17 1.73 3.95 13.58
C ARG A 17 1.88 4.54 14.98
N PRO A 18 1.12 5.59 15.35
CA PRO A 18 1.22 6.17 16.69
C PRO A 18 0.77 5.19 17.79
N THR A 19 -0.05 4.18 17.44
CA THR A 19 -0.68 3.27 18.40
C THR A 19 0.23 2.13 18.88
N PHE A 20 1.34 1.85 18.19
CA PHE A 20 2.23 0.73 18.54
C PHE A 20 3.63 1.18 18.99
N TYR A 21 4.02 2.43 18.69
CA TYR A 21 5.32 2.98 19.04
C TYR A 21 5.14 4.44 19.47
N GLU A 22 5.32 4.72 20.77
CA GLU A 22 5.31 6.08 21.35
C GLU A 22 6.31 7.03 20.66
N HIS A 23 7.30 6.46 19.97
CA HIS A 23 8.32 7.14 19.16
C HIS A 23 8.38 6.53 17.75
N ALA A 24 7.27 6.57 17.00
CA ALA A 24 7.29 6.23 15.58
C ALA A 24 8.03 7.33 14.78
N ASP A 25 9.35 7.40 14.91
CA ASP A 25 10.24 8.36 14.23
C ASP A 25 10.29 8.14 12.71
N HIS A 26 9.74 7.01 12.25
CA HIS A 26 9.75 6.61 10.85
C HIS A 26 8.34 6.29 10.35
N SER A 27 8.05 6.75 9.14
CA SER A 27 6.85 6.33 8.41
C SER A 27 7.01 4.87 7.96
N LEU A 28 5.95 4.09 8.09
CA LEU A 28 5.87 2.74 7.55
C LEU A 28 5.28 2.80 6.14
N LEU A 29 5.91 2.08 5.21
CA LEU A 29 5.40 1.86 3.87
C LEU A 29 4.82 0.44 3.80
N GLU A 30 3.52 0.35 3.59
CA GLU A 30 2.80 -0.91 3.40
C GLU A 30 2.24 -0.95 1.97
N ALA A 31 2.70 -1.92 1.17
CA ALA A 31 2.28 -2.09 -0.22
C ALA A 31 1.44 -3.36 -0.38
N HIS A 32 0.20 -3.21 -0.85
CA HIS A 32 -0.65 -4.31 -1.26
C HIS A 32 -0.53 -4.50 -2.77
N LEU A 33 0.15 -5.57 -3.20
CA LEU A 33 0.33 -5.90 -4.61
C LEU A 33 -0.99 -6.44 -5.18
N LEU A 34 -1.43 -5.86 -6.29
CA LEU A 34 -2.62 -6.31 -7.00
C LEU A 34 -2.27 -7.55 -7.84
N ASP A 35 -3.18 -8.53 -7.84
CA ASP A 35 -3.12 -9.75 -8.66
C ASP A 35 -1.82 -10.56 -8.47
N PHE A 36 -1.19 -10.43 -7.32
CA PHE A 36 0.00 -11.18 -6.94
C PHE A 36 -0.37 -12.22 -5.88
N ASP A 37 0.08 -13.45 -6.08
CA ASP A 37 -0.04 -14.55 -5.12
C ASP A 37 1.35 -15.14 -4.88
N GLY A 38 1.74 -15.26 -3.61
CA GLY A 38 3.06 -15.70 -3.18
C GLY A 38 3.76 -14.77 -2.20
N ASP A 39 5.04 -15.05 -1.93
CA ASP A 39 5.89 -14.27 -1.05
C ASP A 39 7.27 -14.00 -1.66
N PHE A 40 7.90 -12.94 -1.16
CA PHE A 40 9.29 -12.58 -1.48
C PHE A 40 9.96 -11.95 -0.26
N TYR A 41 9.68 -12.48 0.93
CA TYR A 41 10.32 -12.03 2.16
C TYR A 41 11.84 -12.14 2.06
N GLY A 42 12.54 -11.11 2.53
CA GLY A 42 14.00 -11.01 2.42
C GLY A 42 14.49 -10.45 1.08
N GLU A 43 13.62 -10.29 0.08
CA GLU A 43 13.99 -9.64 -1.17
C GLU A 43 14.01 -8.12 -1.03
N THR A 44 15.05 -7.48 -1.59
CA THR A 44 15.06 -6.02 -1.74
C THR A 44 14.28 -5.63 -2.99
N VAL A 45 13.26 -4.79 -2.82
CA VAL A 45 12.41 -4.31 -3.92
C VAL A 45 12.51 -2.79 -4.07
N ARG A 46 12.27 -2.30 -5.29
CA ARG A 46 12.10 -0.87 -5.57
C ARG A 46 10.62 -0.52 -5.63
N VAL A 47 10.22 0.51 -4.89
CA VAL A 47 8.88 1.09 -4.92
C VAL A 47 8.93 2.43 -5.65
N SER A 48 7.99 2.68 -6.55
CA SER A 48 7.85 3.94 -7.27
C SER A 48 6.44 4.50 -7.04
N PHE A 49 6.34 5.72 -6.54
CA PHE A 49 5.06 6.40 -6.38
C PHE A 49 4.59 6.95 -7.72
N SER A 50 3.38 6.58 -8.14
CA SER A 50 2.80 6.99 -9.41
C SER A 50 1.69 8.04 -9.24
N HIS A 51 0.70 7.75 -8.40
CA HIS A 51 -0.43 8.63 -8.14
C HIS A 51 -0.74 8.69 -6.65
N PHE A 52 -1.09 9.88 -6.15
CA PHE A 52 -1.61 10.06 -4.81
C PHE A 52 -3.14 9.91 -4.85
N LEU A 53 -3.69 8.95 -4.09
CA LEU A 53 -5.14 8.73 -4.04
C LEU A 53 -5.82 9.57 -2.97
N ARG A 54 -5.28 9.56 -1.75
CA ARG A 54 -5.85 10.25 -0.58
C ARG A 54 -4.88 10.31 0.60
N GLY A 55 -5.17 11.20 1.56
CA GLY A 55 -4.51 11.21 2.87
C GLY A 55 -4.98 10.07 3.80
N GLU A 56 -4.27 9.94 4.93
CA GLU A 56 -4.65 9.05 6.03
C GLU A 56 -6.02 9.42 6.61
N ARG A 57 -6.77 8.42 7.07
CA ARG A 57 -8.11 8.60 7.64
C ARG A 57 -8.31 7.58 8.76
N LYS A 58 -8.98 8.01 9.83
CA LYS A 58 -9.52 7.08 10.84
C LYS A 58 -10.83 6.50 10.32
N PHE A 59 -11.09 5.23 10.66
CA PHE A 59 -12.34 4.56 10.34
C PHE A 59 -13.07 4.21 11.63
N GLU A 60 -14.38 4.43 11.64
CA GLU A 60 -15.24 4.16 12.80
C GLU A 60 -15.31 2.66 13.14
N ASN A 61 -15.12 1.79 12.14
CA ASN A 61 -15.14 0.34 12.31
C ASN A 61 -14.40 -0.39 11.18
N ILE A 62 -14.28 -1.71 11.31
CA ILE A 62 -13.57 -2.57 10.37
C ILE A 62 -14.24 -2.64 8.99
N ASP A 63 -15.57 -2.52 8.92
CA ASP A 63 -16.28 -2.60 7.65
C ASP A 63 -16.09 -1.33 6.82
N ALA A 64 -16.06 -0.16 7.47
CA ALA A 64 -15.70 1.11 6.84
C ALA A 64 -14.27 1.07 6.27
N LEU A 65 -13.32 0.49 7.01
CA LEU A 65 -11.96 0.29 6.53
C LEU A 65 -11.94 -0.64 5.29
N LYS A 66 -12.61 -1.80 5.36
CA LYS A 66 -12.68 -2.76 4.24
C LYS A 66 -13.29 -2.13 2.98
N MET A 67 -14.36 -1.36 3.14
CA MET A 67 -14.99 -0.64 2.02
C MET A 67 -14.03 0.36 1.37
N GLN A 68 -13.32 1.13 2.20
CA GLN A 68 -12.33 2.08 1.66
C GLN A 68 -11.17 1.36 0.96
N LEU A 69 -10.65 0.26 1.52
CA LEU A 69 -9.58 -0.51 0.88
C LEU A 69 -10.00 -1.06 -0.48
N LYS A 70 -11.23 -1.57 -0.61
CA LYS A 70 -11.78 -1.99 -1.92
C LYS A 70 -11.82 -0.85 -2.92
N HIS A 71 -12.32 0.31 -2.49
CA HIS A 71 -12.36 1.50 -3.34
C HIS A 71 -10.96 1.97 -3.75
N ASP A 72 -10.00 1.98 -2.82
CA ASP A 72 -8.62 2.37 -3.09
C ASP A 72 -7.99 1.42 -4.14
N ILE A 73 -8.25 0.10 -4.06
CA ILE A 73 -7.80 -0.89 -5.06
C ILE A 73 -8.41 -0.61 -6.43
N GLU A 74 -9.71 -0.35 -6.51
CA GLU A 74 -10.39 -0.01 -7.77
C GLU A 74 -9.82 1.28 -8.39
N GLN A 75 -9.59 2.31 -7.58
CA GLN A 75 -8.95 3.55 -8.03
C GLN A 75 -7.52 3.30 -8.49
N THR A 76 -6.73 2.52 -7.76
CA THR A 76 -5.38 2.11 -8.17
C THR A 76 -5.43 1.46 -9.55
N ARG A 77 -6.36 0.54 -9.81
CA ARG A 77 -6.52 -0.08 -11.14
C ARG A 77 -6.85 0.96 -12.22
N ALA A 78 -7.74 1.90 -11.93
CA ALA A 78 -8.16 2.90 -12.91
C ALA A 78 -7.04 3.86 -13.32
N VAL A 79 -6.16 4.24 -12.37
CA VAL A 79 -5.05 5.17 -12.63
C VAL A 79 -3.77 4.47 -13.08
N SER A 80 -3.63 3.18 -12.79
CA SER A 80 -2.46 2.37 -13.17
C SER A 80 -2.71 1.71 -14.52
N LYS A 81 -2.52 2.47 -15.60
CA LYS A 81 -2.35 1.88 -16.93
C LYS A 81 -0.90 1.39 -17.05
N ILE A 82 -0.69 0.08 -16.99
CA ILE A 82 0.51 -0.56 -17.54
C ILE A 82 0.15 -1.05 -18.94
#